data_AF-A0AA38MTG4-F1
#
_entry.id   AF-A0AA38MTG4-F1
#
_cell.length_a   1.000
_cell.length_b   1.000
_cell.length_c   1.000
_cell.angle_alpha   90.00
_cell.angle_beta   90.00
_cell.angle_gamma   90.00
#
_symmetry.space_group_name_H-M   'P 1'
#
loop_
_entity.id
_entity.type
_entity.pdbx_description
1 polymer ?
#
loop_
_entity_poly.entity_id
_entity_poly.type
_entity_poly.pdbx_seq_one_letter_code
_entity_poly.pdbx_strand_id
1 'polypeptide(L)'
;MKEGEEIKRMSEMEWSMKKELSVRDEDIDKQQRRTRISESRYNTDYRKIVKDEVPKYIERESIKEKRMMARFRCGNDEKENNFWMDETDTRCRICWKDVKD
;
A
#
# COMPACT_ATOMS: atom_id res chain seq x y z
N MET A 1 -34.09 -2.51 -33.87
CA MET A 1 -33.09 -3.57 -33.64
C MET A 1 -31.66 -3.07 -33.86
N LYS A 2 -31.34 -2.42 -34.99
CA LYS A 2 -29.97 -1.93 -35.29
C LYS A 2 -29.39 -0.93 -34.27
N GLU A 3 -30.23 -0.04 -33.74
CA GLU A 3 -29.81 1.01 -32.79
C GLU A 3 -29.34 0.44 -31.43
N GLY A 4 -29.99 -0.63 -30.95
CA GLY A 4 -29.56 -1.32 -29.72
C GLY A 4 -28.26 -2.11 -29.88
N GLU A 5 -28.00 -2.65 -31.08
CA GLU A 5 -26.73 -3.33 -31.40
C GLU A 5 -25.57 -2.34 -31.50
N GLU A 6 -25.84 -1.13 -31.99
CA GLU A 6 -24.84 -0.06 -32.09
C GLU A 6 -24.48 0.51 -30.71
N ILE A 7 -25.48 0.74 -29.84
CA ILE A 7 -25.27 1.11 -28.43
C ILE A 7 -24.43 0.06 -27.70
N LYS A 8 -24.73 -1.23 -27.91
CA LYS A 8 -23.96 -2.32 -27.29
C LYS A 8 -22.50 -2.32 -27.76
N ARG A 9 -22.25 -2.16 -29.07
CA ARG A 9 -20.89 -2.05 -29.63
C ARG A 9 -20.12 -0.86 -29.06
N MET A 10 -20.77 0.30 -28.94
CA MET A 10 -20.15 1.47 -28.34
C MET A 10 -19.78 1.25 -26.87
N SER A 11 -20.66 0.61 -26.09
CA SER A 11 -20.40 0.27 -24.69
C SER A 11 -19.24 -0.72 -24.52
N GLU A 12 -19.17 -1.76 -25.37
CA GLU A 12 -18.06 -2.71 -25.36
C GLU A 12 -16.73 -2.05 -25.73
N MET A 13 -16.73 -1.15 -26.71
CA MET A 13 -15.55 -0.38 -27.10
C MET A 13 -15.09 0.57 -25.99
N GLU A 14 -16.02 1.27 -25.34
CA GLU A 14 -15.72 2.15 -24.19
C GLU A 14 -15.13 1.35 -23.03
N TRP A 15 -15.70 0.18 -22.71
CA TRP A 15 -15.17 -0.72 -21.68
C TRP A 15 -13.76 -1.19 -22.03
N SER A 16 -13.52 -1.63 -23.27
CA SER A 16 -12.20 -2.07 -23.72
C SER A 16 -11.16 -0.96 -23.57
N MET A 17 -11.51 0.25 -24.01
CA MET A 17 -10.63 1.42 -23.94
C MET A 17 -10.33 1.80 -22.49
N LYS A 18 -11.33 1.83 -21.61
CA LYS A 18 -11.12 2.06 -20.17
C LYS A 18 -10.20 1.01 -19.55
N LYS A 19 -10.37 -0.26 -19.93
CA LYS A 19 -9.53 -1.35 -19.44
C LYS A 19 -8.08 -1.19 -19.88
N GLU A 20 -7.84 -0.83 -21.14
CA GLU A 20 -6.49 -0.55 -21.65
C GLU A 20 -5.83 0.62 -20.93
N LEU A 21 -6.56 1.72 -20.71
CA LEU A 21 -6.07 2.87 -19.96
C LEU A 21 -5.71 2.48 -18.52
N SER A 22 -6.58 1.74 -17.83
CA SER A 22 -6.34 1.26 -16.46
C SER A 22 -5.08 0.41 -16.37
N VAL A 23 -4.88 -0.51 -17.31
CA VAL A 23 -3.68 -1.37 -17.34
C VAL A 23 -2.43 -0.54 -17.57
N ARG A 24 -2.50 0.48 -18.45
CA ARG A 24 -1.37 1.37 -18.71
C ARG A 24 -1.02 2.21 -17.51
N ASP A 25 -2.02 2.77 -16.82
CA ASP A 25 -1.81 3.58 -15.62
C ASP A 25 -1.20 2.74 -14.49
N GLU A 26 -1.68 1.51 -14.30
CA GLU A 26 -1.09 0.55 -13.35
C GLU A 26 0.38 0.23 -13.66
N ASP A 27 0.73 0.09 -14.94
CA ASP A 27 2.12 -0.17 -15.36
C ASP A 27 3.02 1.05 -15.11
N ILE A 28 2.56 2.24 -15.45
CA ILE A 28 3.26 3.50 -15.18
C ILE A 28 3.53 3.65 -13.68
N ASP A 29 2.52 3.41 -12.84
CA ASP A 29 2.65 3.49 -11.38
C ASP A 29 3.66 2.48 -10.84
N LYS A 30 3.68 1.25 -11.36
CA LYS A 30 4.67 0.23 -11.00
C LYS A 30 6.08 0.66 -11.38
N GLN A 31 6.26 1.17 -12.60
CA GLN A 31 7.56 1.66 -13.08
C GLN A 31 8.05 2.82 -12.23
N GLN A 32 7.22 3.85 -12.00
CA GLN A 32 7.59 5.01 -11.19
C GLN A 32 7.96 4.61 -9.75
N ARG A 33 7.20 3.70 -9.13
CA ARG A 33 7.50 3.19 -7.79
C ARG A 33 8.86 2.49 -7.74
N ARG A 34 9.13 1.61 -8.72
CA ARG A 34 10.41 0.90 -8.81
C ARG A 34 11.58 1.85 -9.00
N THR A 35 11.45 2.86 -9.87
CA THR A 35 12.47 3.90 -10.08
C THR A 35 12.76 4.65 -8.79
N ARG A 36 11.73 5.17 -8.11
CA ARG A 36 11.92 5.89 -6.82
C ARG A 36 12.65 5.07 -5.77
N ILE A 37 12.34 3.78 -5.69
CA ILE A 37 12.98 2.89 -4.72
C ILE A 37 14.42 2.58 -5.14
N SER A 38 14.65 2.32 -6.43
CA SER A 38 16.00 2.05 -6.96
C SER A 38 16.93 3.26 -6.84
N GLU A 39 16.40 4.47 -6.95
CA GLU A 39 17.15 5.73 -6.87
C GLU A 39 17.24 6.29 -5.43
N SER A 40 16.62 5.62 -4.46
CA SER A 40 16.64 6.06 -3.06
C SER A 40 18.07 6.04 -2.50
N ARG A 41 18.59 7.21 -2.15
CA ARG A 41 19.93 7.38 -1.54
C ARG A 41 19.96 6.92 -0.08
N TYR A 42 18.84 7.05 0.62
CA TYR A 42 18.76 6.85 2.07
C TYR A 42 18.33 5.44 2.46
N ASN A 43 17.74 4.69 1.53
CA ASN A 43 17.18 3.38 1.82
C ASN A 43 17.50 2.37 0.71
N THR A 44 18.78 2.05 0.60
CA THR A 44 19.32 1.15 -0.44
C THR A 44 18.84 -0.30 -0.28
N ASP A 45 18.46 -0.70 0.94
CA ASP A 45 17.95 -2.04 1.23
C ASP A 45 16.54 -2.26 0.71
N TYR A 46 15.73 -1.21 0.52
CA TYR A 46 14.41 -1.35 -0.10
C TYR A 46 14.50 -1.95 -1.51
N ARG A 47 15.60 -1.73 -2.24
CA ARG A 47 15.84 -2.38 -3.54
C ARG A 47 15.85 -3.91 -3.45
N LYS A 48 16.26 -4.46 -2.31
CA LYS A 48 16.33 -5.90 -2.05
C LYS A 48 15.01 -6.47 -1.52
N ILE A 49 14.19 -5.64 -0.88
CA ILE A 49 12.99 -6.05 -0.13
C ILE A 49 11.72 -5.87 -0.96
N VAL A 50 11.72 -4.94 -1.93
CA VAL A 50 10.56 -4.68 -2.79
C VAL A 50 10.10 -5.93 -3.52
N LYS A 51 8.80 -6.19 -3.42
CA LYS A 51 8.06 -7.13 -4.26
C LYS A 51 6.97 -6.36 -4.97
N ASP A 52 6.65 -6.78 -6.19
CA ASP A 52 5.48 -6.23 -6.92
C ASP A 52 4.15 -6.71 -6.34
N GLU A 53 4.19 -7.80 -5.56
CA GLU A 53 3.02 -8.37 -4.91
C GLU A 53 2.48 -7.42 -3.85
N VAL A 54 1.14 -7.32 -3.81
CA VAL A 54 0.45 -6.67 -2.70
C VAL A 54 0.77 -7.45 -1.41
N PRO A 55 1.25 -6.78 -0.34
CA PRO A 55 1.49 -7.45 0.92
C PRO A 55 0.22 -8.14 1.42
N LYS A 56 0.30 -9.43 1.76
CA LYS A 56 -0.84 -10.26 2.24
C LYS A 56 -1.68 -9.63 3.35
N TYR A 57 -1.11 -8.75 4.18
CA TYR A 57 -1.88 -8.08 5.23
C TYR A 57 -2.93 -7.09 4.69
N ILE A 58 -2.74 -6.57 3.48
CA ILE A 58 -3.69 -5.68 2.81
C ILE A 58 -4.95 -6.45 2.39
N GLU A 59 -4.84 -7.75 2.16
CA GLU A 59 -5.95 -8.64 1.79
C GLU A 59 -6.87 -9.01 2.96
N ARG A 60 -6.50 -8.68 4.21
CA ARG A 60 -7.34 -8.94 5.39
C ARG A 60 -8.68 -8.22 5.26
N GLU A 61 -9.75 -8.68 5.92
CA GLU A 61 -11.03 -7.97 5.88
C GLU A 61 -11.05 -6.80 6.87
N SER A 62 -10.44 -6.98 8.04
CA SER A 62 -10.47 -5.98 9.12
C SER A 62 -9.54 -4.79 8.83
N ILE A 63 -10.14 -3.61 8.69
CA ILE A 63 -9.42 -2.34 8.60
C ILE A 63 -8.53 -2.13 9.84
N LYS A 64 -9.00 -2.57 11.02
CA LYS A 64 -8.23 -2.46 12.27
C LYS A 64 -6.95 -3.28 12.21
N GLU A 65 -7.02 -4.51 11.71
CA GLU A 65 -5.85 -5.38 11.54
C GLU A 65 -4.89 -4.83 10.49
N LYS A 66 -5.39 -4.32 9.36
CA LYS A 66 -4.54 -3.67 8.33
C LYS A 66 -3.75 -2.51 8.91
N ARG A 67 -4.43 -1.62 9.65
CA ARG A 67 -3.82 -0.43 10.26
C ARG A 67 -2.78 -0.82 11.31
N MET A 68 -3.10 -1.82 12.13
CA MET A 68 -2.17 -2.34 13.12
C MET A 68 -0.92 -2.90 12.45
N MET A 69 -1.05 -3.79 11.46
CA MET A 69 0.10 -4.38 10.77
C MET A 69 0.91 -3.34 9.99
N ALA A 70 0.27 -2.34 9.39
CA ALA A 70 0.96 -1.25 8.72
C ALA A 70 1.82 -0.44 9.70
N ARG A 71 1.27 -0.09 10.88
CA ARG A 71 2.02 0.60 11.93
C ARG A 71 3.26 -0.18 12.37
N PHE A 72 3.11 -1.48 12.64
CA PHE A 72 4.25 -2.32 13.00
C PHE A 72 5.32 -2.36 11.92
N ARG A 73 4.93 -2.53 10.65
CA ARG A 73 5.89 -2.59 9.53
C ARG A 73 6.64 -1.28 9.30
N CYS A 74 6.03 -0.16 9.68
CA CYS A 74 6.65 1.16 9.59
C CYS A 74 7.43 1.55 10.85
N GLY A 75 7.55 0.64 11.84
CA GLY A 75 8.25 0.90 13.09
C GLY A 75 7.51 1.85 14.03
N ASN A 76 6.24 2.20 13.78
CA ASN A 76 5.50 3.16 14.58
C ASN A 76 5.30 2.75 16.04
N ASP A 77 5.38 1.46 16.34
CA ASP A 77 5.25 0.93 17.69
C ASP A 77 6.64 0.68 18.35
N GLU A 78 7.74 1.03 17.69
CA GLU A 78 9.10 1.00 18.25
C GLU A 78 9.34 2.17 19.21
N LYS A 79 10.15 1.94 20.26
CA LYS A 79 10.48 2.92 21.30
C LYS A 79 10.99 4.24 20.72
N GLU A 80 11.91 4.15 19.76
CA GLU A 80 12.59 5.30 19.16
C GLU A 80 11.63 6.19 18.35
N ASN A 81 10.55 5.61 17.82
CA ASN A 81 9.53 6.34 17.06
C ASN A 81 8.39 6.90 17.93
N ASN A 82 8.43 6.71 19.26
CA ASN A 82 7.44 7.26 20.19
C ASN A 82 7.90 8.57 20.87
N PHE A 83 8.91 9.26 20.33
CA PHE A 83 9.50 10.44 20.97
C PHE A 83 8.54 11.63 21.17
N TRP A 84 7.42 11.65 20.44
CA TRP A 84 6.37 12.67 20.55
C TRP A 84 5.18 12.26 21.43
N MET A 85 5.18 11.04 21.98
CA MET A 85 4.12 10.55 22.87
C MET A 85 4.47 10.92 24.32
N ASP A 86 3.49 11.37 25.10
CA ASP A 86 3.68 11.65 26.53
C ASP A 86 4.16 10.38 27.27
N GLU A 87 4.96 10.54 28.32
CA GLU A 87 5.62 9.42 29.02
C GLU A 87 4.65 8.34 29.52
N THR A 88 3.40 8.72 29.80
CA THR A 88 2.31 7.86 30.28
C THR A 88 1.66 7.00 29.20
N ASP A 89 1.89 7.28 27.91
CA ASP A 89 1.23 6.62 26.77
C ASP A 89 2.17 5.67 26.00
N THR A 90 3.36 5.40 26.57
CA THR A 90 4.41 4.58 25.98
C THR A 90 4.21 3.08 26.19
N ARG A 91 2.99 2.59 26.41
CA ARG A 91 2.76 1.16 26.63
C ARG A 91 2.72 0.40 25.30
N CYS A 92 3.51 -0.67 25.18
CA CYS A 92 3.51 -1.51 24.00
C CYS A 92 2.11 -2.13 23.79
N ARG A 93 1.50 -1.92 22.62
CA ARG A 93 0.14 -2.40 22.31
C ARG A 93 0.03 -3.92 22.11
N ILE A 94 1.16 -4.63 22.07
CA ILE A 94 1.20 -6.10 21.97
C ILE A 94 1.34 -6.72 23.37
N CYS A 95 2.44 -6.41 24.05
CA CYS A 95 2.78 -7.06 25.30
C CYS A 95 2.30 -6.28 26.53
N TRP A 96 1.72 -5.09 26.34
CA TRP A 96 1.23 -4.21 27.40
C TRP A 96 2.30 -3.88 28.45
N LYS A 97 3.57 -4.03 28.10
CA LYS A 97 4.69 -3.58 28.93
C LYS A 97 4.96 -2.12 28.60
N ASP A 98 5.34 -1.37 29.63
CA ASP A 98 5.82 -0.02 29.44
C ASP A 98 7.10 -0.10 28.62
N VAL A 99 7.27 0.82 27.67
CA VAL A 99 8.42 0.82 26.77
C VAL A 99 9.69 1.35 27.50
N LYS A 100 9.57 1.72 28.79
CA LYS A 100 10.70 1.99 29.68
C LYS A 100 11.22 0.69 30.33
N ASP A 101 12.44 0.31 29.94
CA ASP A 101 13.56 0.03 30.83
C ASP A 101 14.68 1.03 30.47
#